data_AF-A0A7Z9BX43-F1
#
_entry.id   AF-A0A7Z9BX43-F1
#
_cell.length_a   1.000
_cell.length_b   1.000
_cell.length_c   1.000
_cell.angle_alpha   90.00
_cell.angle_beta   90.00
_cell.angle_gamma   90.00
#
_symmetry.space_group_name_H-M   'P 1'
#
loop_
_entity.id
_entity.type
_entity.pdbx_description
1 polymer ?
#
loop_
_entity_poly.entity_id
_entity_poly.type
_entity_poly.pdbx_seq_one_letter_code
_entity_poly.pdbx_strand_id
1 'polypeptide(L)'
;MSIVIQTKAQKTASTLVDCFRILAWQHYKSTNKGLKIEGKEVKGLELYEIFKANWVKHEIHKMDVAKIQKFIEEMGYSEEELLQIRADYRKQQANYQSKRESTESTESTESKVSQLKSKYQESDSEYEPKPF
;
A
#
# COMPACT_ATOMS: atom_id res chain seq x y z
N MET A 1 6.87 6.44 -29.15
CA MET A 1 6.75 5.51 -28.00
C MET A 1 6.79 4.09 -28.56
N SER A 2 7.89 3.36 -28.36
CA SER A 2 8.01 1.97 -28.82
C SER A 2 7.36 1.03 -27.81
N ILE A 3 6.40 0.22 -28.26
CA ILE A 3 5.81 -0.84 -27.44
C ILE A 3 6.85 -1.96 -27.34
N VAL A 4 7.56 -2.03 -26.19
CA VAL A 4 8.48 -3.12 -25.91
C VAL A 4 7.64 -4.33 -25.47
N ILE A 5 7.42 -5.26 -26.39
CA ILE A 5 6.71 -6.50 -26.10
C ILE A 5 7.65 -7.36 -25.25
N GLN A 6 7.38 -7.43 -23.95
CA GLN A 6 8.14 -8.30 -23.06
C GLN A 6 7.87 -9.77 -23.42
N THR A 7 8.95 -10.53 -23.55
CA THR A 7 8.86 -11.98 -23.75
C THR A 7 8.25 -12.64 -22.52
N LYS A 8 7.71 -13.87 -22.67
CA LYS A 8 7.16 -14.63 -21.54
C LYS A 8 8.16 -14.74 -20.39
N ALA A 9 9.43 -15.00 -20.71
CA ALA A 9 10.52 -15.09 -19.73
C ALA A 9 10.74 -13.76 -18.98
N GLN A 10 10.70 -12.62 -19.66
CA GLN A 10 10.84 -11.30 -19.02
C GLN A 10 9.68 -11.00 -18.06
N LYS A 11 8.45 -11.39 -18.42
CA LYS A 11 7.30 -11.25 -17.53
C LYS A 11 7.43 -12.11 -16.28
N THR A 12 7.91 -13.35 -16.42
CA THR A 12 8.18 -14.23 -15.29
C THR A 12 9.29 -13.66 -14.41
N ALA A 13 10.41 -13.23 -14.98
CA ALA A 13 11.50 -12.57 -14.25
C ALA A 13 10.98 -11.39 -13.42
N SER A 14 10.23 -10.48 -14.05
CA SER A 14 9.67 -9.31 -13.38
C SER A 14 8.69 -9.69 -12.28
N THR A 15 7.95 -10.78 -12.43
CA THR A 15 7.02 -11.27 -11.42
C THR A 15 7.77 -11.83 -10.21
N LEU A 16 8.79 -12.65 -10.45
CA LEU A 16 9.63 -13.22 -9.39
C LEU A 16 10.37 -12.11 -8.63
N VAL A 17 10.94 -11.12 -9.34
CA VAL A 17 11.55 -9.93 -8.73
C VAL A 17 10.55 -9.16 -7.86
N ASP A 18 9.27 -9.05 -8.27
CA ASP A 18 8.23 -8.44 -7.43
C ASP A 18 7.96 -9.27 -6.16
N CYS A 19 7.97 -10.60 -6.25
CA CYS A 19 7.85 -11.48 -5.07
C CYS A 19 9.01 -11.24 -4.08
N PHE A 20 10.26 -11.19 -4.56
CA PHE A 20 11.40 -10.89 -3.69
C PHE A 20 11.33 -9.51 -3.08
N ARG A 21 10.85 -8.51 -3.83
CA ARG A 21 10.64 -7.17 -3.29
C ARG A 21 9.69 -7.20 -2.10
N ILE A 22 8.60 -7.97 -2.19
CA ILE A 22 7.62 -8.09 -1.12
C ILE A 22 8.24 -8.75 0.11
N LEU A 23 8.97 -9.86 -0.06
CA LEU A 23 9.66 -10.53 1.03
C LEU A 23 10.70 -9.62 1.69
N ALA A 24 11.55 -8.99 0.88
CA ALA A 24 12.57 -8.06 1.36
C ALA A 24 11.94 -6.88 2.09
N TRP A 25 10.80 -6.35 1.61
CA TRP A 25 10.07 -5.29 2.28
C TRP A 25 9.48 -5.74 3.62
N GLN A 26 8.84 -6.92 3.67
CA GLN A 26 8.29 -7.46 4.92
C GLN A 26 9.38 -7.68 5.97
N HIS A 27 10.52 -8.23 5.55
CA HIS A 27 11.69 -8.39 6.42
C HIS A 27 12.24 -7.03 6.87
N TYR A 28 12.49 -6.11 5.93
CA TYR A 28 13.01 -4.77 6.23
C TYR A 28 12.10 -4.00 7.19
N LYS A 29 10.78 -4.08 7.01
CA LYS A 29 9.78 -3.46 7.89
C LYS A 29 9.81 -4.05 9.30
N SER A 30 10.01 -5.37 9.43
CA SER A 30 10.12 -6.04 10.72
C SER A 30 11.40 -5.62 11.46
N THR A 31 12.55 -5.65 10.76
CA THR A 31 13.86 -5.33 11.34
C THR A 31 14.01 -3.84 11.69
N ASN A 32 13.43 -2.94 10.90
CA ASN A 32 13.51 -1.49 11.11
C ASN A 32 12.29 -0.92 11.86
N LYS A 33 11.52 -1.77 12.54
CA LYS A 33 10.39 -1.34 13.35
C LYS A 33 10.91 -0.48 14.51
N GLY A 34 10.51 0.78 14.56
CA GLY A 34 11.00 1.73 15.58
C GLY A 34 12.27 2.48 15.19
N LEU A 35 12.71 2.39 13.93
CA LEU A 35 13.83 3.19 13.41
C LEU A 35 13.54 4.68 13.61
N LYS A 36 14.44 5.39 14.31
CA LYS A 36 14.34 6.83 14.51
C LYS A 36 15.42 7.54 13.70
N ILE A 37 15.01 8.45 12.84
CA ILE A 37 15.90 9.34 12.09
C ILE A 37 15.62 10.75 12.58
N GLU A 38 16.65 11.47 13.02
CA GLU A 38 16.53 12.83 13.56
C GLU A 38 15.52 12.95 14.73
N GLY A 39 15.44 11.91 15.56
CA GLY A 39 14.53 11.84 16.70
C GLY A 39 13.07 11.51 16.36
N LYS A 40 12.70 11.42 15.08
CA LYS A 40 11.38 11.01 14.61
C LYS A 40 11.36 9.55 14.20
N GLU A 41 10.32 8.82 14.60
CA GLU A 41 10.14 7.43 14.21
C GLU A 41 9.65 7.34 12.77
N VAL A 42 10.46 6.72 11.92
CA VAL A 42 10.19 6.57 10.49
C VAL A 42 9.24 5.40 10.29
N LYS A 43 8.05 5.67 9.74
CA LYS A 43 6.96 4.70 9.61
C LYS A 43 6.30 4.78 8.25
N GLY A 44 5.69 3.67 7.84
CA GLY A 44 4.84 3.63 6.65
C GLY A 44 5.58 3.98 5.36
N LEU A 45 5.19 5.08 4.73
CA LEU A 45 5.68 5.49 3.41
C LEU A 45 7.15 5.91 3.44
N GLU A 46 7.59 6.67 4.45
CA GLU A 46 8.97 7.14 4.58
C GLU A 46 9.95 5.96 4.67
N LEU A 47 9.60 4.95 5.47
CA LEU A 47 10.40 3.73 5.60
C LEU A 47 10.46 2.96 4.27
N TYR A 48 9.36 2.98 3.51
CA TYR A 48 9.31 2.37 2.19
C TYR A 48 10.14 3.13 1.16
N GLU A 49 10.23 4.46 1.23
CA GLU A 49 11.08 5.24 0.32
C GLU A 49 12.56 4.92 0.51
N ILE A 50 13.01 4.80 1.76
CA ILE A 50 14.37 4.37 2.09
C ILE A 50 14.63 2.97 1.54
N PHE A 51 13.72 2.03 1.81
CA PHE A 51 13.80 0.68 1.25
C PHE A 51 13.84 0.69 -0.27
N LYS A 52 12.97 1.45 -0.94
CA LYS A 52 12.86 1.54 -2.39
C LYS A 52 14.16 2.05 -3.02
N ALA A 53 14.78 3.06 -2.42
CA ALA A 53 16.07 3.59 -2.89
C ALA A 53 17.18 2.54 -2.88
N ASN A 54 17.20 1.68 -1.85
CA ASN A 54 18.14 0.56 -1.77
C ASN A 54 17.75 -0.58 -2.71
N TRP A 55 16.46 -0.89 -2.80
CA TRP A 55 15.92 -1.96 -3.64
C TRP A 55 16.19 -1.75 -5.12
N VAL A 56 16.00 -0.53 -5.64
CA VAL A 56 16.23 -0.21 -7.06
C VAL A 56 17.70 -0.38 -7.46
N LYS A 57 18.64 -0.24 -6.51
CA LYS A 57 20.07 -0.44 -6.74
C LYS A 57 20.50 -1.92 -6.62
N HIS A 58 19.61 -2.80 -6.19
CA HIS A 58 19.93 -4.19 -5.92
C HIS A 58 20.26 -4.97 -7.20
N GLU A 59 21.23 -5.88 -7.13
CA GLU A 59 21.74 -6.61 -8.30
C GLU A 59 20.73 -7.58 -8.91
N ILE A 60 19.68 -7.93 -8.15
CA ILE A 60 18.60 -8.82 -8.58
C ILE A 60 17.89 -8.33 -9.85
N HIS A 61 17.87 -7.02 -10.10
CA HIS A 61 17.29 -6.43 -11.33
C HIS A 61 18.11 -6.74 -12.59
N LYS A 62 19.37 -7.18 -12.44
CA LYS A 62 20.26 -7.57 -13.53
C LYS A 62 20.36 -9.09 -13.69
N MET A 63 19.71 -9.86 -12.84
CA MET A 63 19.75 -11.32 -12.87
C MET A 63 18.82 -11.88 -13.95
N ASP A 64 19.23 -12.98 -14.56
CA ASP A 64 18.41 -13.73 -15.51
C ASP A 64 17.47 -14.70 -14.77
N VAL A 65 16.39 -15.13 -15.41
CA VAL A 65 15.35 -16.00 -14.84
C VAL A 65 15.94 -17.25 -14.22
N ALA A 66 16.91 -17.89 -14.87
CA ALA A 66 17.55 -19.09 -14.35
C ALA A 66 18.33 -18.83 -13.04
N LYS A 67 18.99 -17.67 -12.91
CA LYS A 67 19.67 -17.28 -11.67
C LYS A 67 18.67 -16.96 -10.58
N ILE A 68 17.58 -16.31 -10.95
CA ILE A 68 16.49 -15.99 -10.04
C ILE A 68 15.87 -17.28 -9.49
N GLN A 69 15.58 -18.26 -10.33
CA GLN A 69 15.04 -19.56 -9.91
C GLN A 69 15.98 -20.34 -8.99
N LYS A 70 17.29 -20.36 -9.28
CA LYS A 70 18.27 -20.93 -8.35
C LYS A 70 18.26 -20.23 -7.00
N PHE A 71 18.13 -18.91 -6.99
CA PHE A 71 18.04 -18.14 -5.76
C PHE A 71 16.76 -18.44 -4.95
N ILE A 72 15.65 -18.76 -5.63
CA ILE A 72 14.41 -19.23 -4.99
C ILE A 72 14.67 -20.56 -4.25
N GLU A 73 15.28 -21.52 -4.95
CA GLU A 73 15.61 -22.83 -4.40
C GLU A 73 16.61 -22.73 -3.24
N GLU A 74 17.65 -21.90 -3.37
CA GLU A 74 18.65 -21.66 -2.30
C GLU A 74 18.02 -21.08 -1.02
N MET A 75 16.98 -20.26 -1.16
CA MET A 75 16.24 -19.74 -0.01
C MET A 75 15.19 -20.71 0.54
N GLY A 76 15.04 -21.89 -0.07
CA GLY A 76 14.12 -22.94 0.38
C GLY A 76 12.65 -22.65 0.08
N TYR A 77 12.37 -21.74 -0.87
CA TYR A 77 11.02 -21.47 -1.33
C TYR A 77 10.75 -22.19 -2.66
N SER A 78 9.47 -22.45 -2.95
CA SER A 78 9.02 -22.78 -4.30
C SER A 78 8.49 -21.53 -5.02
N GLU A 79 8.47 -21.59 -6.36
CA GLU A 79 7.90 -20.51 -7.18
C GLU A 79 6.41 -20.27 -6.86
N GLU A 80 5.66 -21.35 -6.59
CA GLU A 80 4.24 -21.31 -6.23
C GLU A 80 4.01 -20.60 -4.89
N GLU A 81 4.81 -20.90 -3.87
CA GLU A 81 4.73 -20.23 -2.56
C GLU A 81 5.00 -18.72 -2.69
N LEU A 82 5.98 -18.33 -3.50
CA LEU A 82 6.28 -16.91 -3.74
C LEU A 82 5.11 -16.19 -4.42
N LEU A 83 4.47 -16.83 -5.38
CA LEU A 83 3.28 -16.30 -6.05
C LEU A 83 2.10 -16.18 -5.10
N GLN A 84 1.92 -17.15 -4.19
CA GLN A 84 0.89 -17.11 -3.17
C GLN A 84 1.11 -15.97 -2.17
N ILE A 85 2.35 -15.81 -1.67
CA ILE A 85 2.73 -14.69 -0.79
C ILE A 85 2.44 -13.35 -1.46
N ARG A 86 2.76 -13.22 -2.76
CA ARG A 86 2.44 -12.03 -3.53
C ARG A 86 0.93 -11.78 -3.63
N ALA A 87 0.14 -12.81 -3.91
CA ALA A 87 -1.32 -12.70 -3.98
C ALA A 87 -1.91 -12.25 -2.64
N ASP A 88 -1.47 -12.87 -1.54
CA ASP A 88 -1.91 -12.53 -0.19
C ASP A 88 -1.52 -11.10 0.20
N TYR A 89 -0.31 -10.66 -0.12
CA TYR A 89 0.13 -9.29 0.12
C TYR A 89 -0.76 -8.27 -0.62
N ARG A 90 -1.09 -8.53 -1.89
CA ARG A 90 -1.96 -7.65 -2.68
C ARG A 90 -3.40 -7.64 -2.15
N LYS A 91 -3.90 -8.80 -1.73
CA LYS A 91 -5.22 -8.93 -1.11
C LYS A 91 -5.29 -8.14 0.20
N GLN A 92 -4.27 -8.23 1.05
CA GLN A 92 -4.18 -7.43 2.27
C GLN A 92 -4.15 -5.93 1.94
N GLN A 93 -3.34 -5.51 0.97
CA GLN A 93 -3.28 -4.11 0.54
C GLN A 93 -4.63 -3.57 0.06
N ALA A 94 -5.35 -4.34 -0.76
CA ALA A 94 -6.69 -3.99 -1.23
C ALA A 94 -7.68 -3.83 -0.06
N ASN A 95 -7.68 -4.76 0.89
CA ASN A 95 -8.54 -4.69 2.07
C ASN A 95 -8.26 -3.45 2.95
N TYR A 96 -6.99 -3.08 3.12
CA TYR A 96 -6.62 -1.85 3.84
C TYR A 96 -7.12 -0.58 3.12
N GLN A 97 -7.09 -0.59 1.79
CA GLN A 97 -7.52 0.55 0.97
C GLN A 97 -9.04 0.72 1.03
N SER A 98 -9.80 -0.37 0.87
CA SER A 98 -11.27 -0.35 1.01
C SER A 98 -11.73 0.06 2.41
N LYS A 99 -10.98 -0.33 3.46
CA LYS A 99 -11.28 0.08 4.84
C LYS A 99 -11.07 1.58 5.05
N ARG A 100 -10.04 2.17 4.45
CA ARG A 100 -9.79 3.63 4.51
C ARG A 100 -10.89 4.43 3.81
N GLU A 101 -11.26 4.02 2.60
CA GLU A 101 -12.33 4.66 1.81
C GLU A 101 -13.67 4.64 2.55
N SER A 102 -13.95 3.55 3.29
CA SER A 102 -15.18 3.43 4.07
C SER A 102 -15.22 4.40 5.26
N THR A 103 -14.10 4.55 6.00
CA THR A 103 -13.99 5.50 7.12
C THR A 103 -14.02 6.97 6.68
N GLU A 104 -13.40 7.30 5.55
CA GLU A 104 -13.34 8.67 5.02
C GLU A 104 -14.70 9.10 4.44
N SER A 105 -15.47 8.15 3.89
CA SER A 105 -16.84 8.37 3.42
C SER A 105 -17.82 8.64 4.56
N THR A 106 -17.67 7.99 5.72
CA THR A 106 -18.51 8.23 6.91
C THR A 106 -18.21 9.56 7.60
N GLU A 107 -16.94 9.96 7.69
CA GLU A 107 -16.55 11.21 8.34
C GLU A 107 -17.00 12.45 7.52
N SER A 108 -17.01 12.33 6.18
CA SER A 108 -17.52 13.36 5.27
C SER A 108 -19.04 13.51 5.32
N THR A 109 -19.80 12.42 5.50
CA THR A 109 -21.27 12.49 5.59
C THR A 109 -21.74 12.99 6.95
N GLU A 110 -21.09 12.58 8.04
CA GLU A 110 -21.45 13.02 9.39
C GLU A 110 -21.17 14.51 9.62
N SER A 111 -20.06 15.02 9.05
CA SER A 111 -19.75 16.46 9.03
C SER A 111 -20.78 17.27 8.22
N LYS A 112 -21.25 16.75 7.08
CA LYS A 112 -22.28 17.41 6.24
C LYS A 112 -23.65 17.42 6.92
N VAL A 113 -24.03 16.32 7.57
CA VAL A 113 -25.31 16.22 8.31
C VAL A 113 -25.31 17.17 9.51
N SER A 114 -24.19 17.31 10.20
CA SER A 114 -24.04 18.24 11.33
C SER A 114 -24.14 19.71 10.89
N GLN A 115 -23.51 20.07 9.76
CA GLN A 115 -23.62 21.41 9.17
C GLN A 115 -25.04 21.74 8.70
N LEU A 116 -25.74 20.78 8.09
CA LEU A 116 -27.15 20.94 7.71
C LEU A 116 -28.04 21.14 8.93
N LYS A 117 -27.84 20.37 10.00
CA LYS A 117 -28.65 20.47 11.22
C LYS A 117 -28.53 21.84 11.90
N SER A 118 -27.32 22.42 11.96
CA SER A 118 -27.13 23.77 12.48
C SER A 118 -27.88 24.83 11.65
N LYS A 119 -27.87 24.70 10.32
CA LYS A 119 -28.54 25.66 9.41
C LYS A 119 -30.07 25.68 9.58
N TYR A 120 -30.69 24.54 9.85
CA TYR A 120 -32.14 24.46 10.08
C TYR A 120 -32.54 24.94 11.48
N GLN A 121 -31.66 24.83 12.46
CA GLN A 121 -31.93 25.28 13.84
C GLN A 121 -31.90 26.81 13.99
N GLU A 122 -31.17 27.52 13.12
CA GLU A 122 -31.20 28.99 13.06
C GLU A 122 -32.46 29.54 12.37
N SER A 123 -33.13 28.72 11.54
CA SER A 123 -34.28 29.16 10.73
C SER A 123 -35.64 29.03 11.44
N ASP A 124 -35.69 28.40 12.61
CA ASP A 124 -36.94 28.12 13.36
C ASP A 124 -37.19 29.11 14.51
N SER A 125 -36.36 30.16 14.65
CA SER A 125 -36.49 31.17 15.71
C SER A 125 -37.28 32.43 15.31
N GLU A 126 -37.80 32.51 14.08
CA GLU A 126 -38.50 33.69 13.57
C GLU A 126 -39.94 33.37 13.13
N TYR A 127 -40.79 32.93 14.07
CA TYR A 127 -42.23 33.06 13.92
C TYR A 127 -42.89 33.34 15.27
N GLU A 128 -42.90 34.61 15.68
CA GLU A 128 -43.82 35.04 16.73
C GLU A 128 -45.24 35.10 16.16
N PRO A 129 -46.22 34.36 16.72
CA PRO A 129 -47.60 34.49 16.31
C PRO A 129 -48.17 35.80 16.84
N LYS A 130 -48.55 36.71 15.93
CA LYS A 130 -49.29 37.93 16.30
C LYS A 130 -50.65 37.58 16.90
N PRO A 131 -51.02 38.07 18.09
CA PRO A 131 -52.36 37.89 18.62
C PRO A 131 -53.36 38.77 17.86
N PHE A 132 -54.52 38.19 17.53
CA PHE A 132 -55.71 38.91 17.08
C PHE A 132 -56.53 39.38 18.27
#